data_AF-A0A257K7I7-F1
#
_entry.id   AF-A0A257K7I7-F1
#
_cell.length_a   1.000
_cell.length_b   1.000
_cell.length_c   1.000
_cell.angle_alpha   90.00
_cell.angle_beta   90.00
_cell.angle_gamma   90.00
#
_symmetry.space_group_name_H-M   'P 1'
#
loop_
_entity.id
_entity.type
_entity.pdbx_description
1 polymer ?
#
loop_
_entity_poly.entity_id
_entity_poly.type
_entity_poly.pdbx_seq_one_letter_code
_entity_poly.pdbx_strand_id
1 'polypeptide(L)'
;RDDRWQRGRQAPALASLAPLGKLAAELVPDLADELAAWWPSAGALDGSLQVQGRWPSMRSQGTLNSAGVRAPAGALKQLRASWRTGDDADAPLSLQLDAQGVQAGTLVLDQLQAQASGSLKQHQLRLQADSPLKPPAWADQLLGPAGSGTRLVLNGRGSWLVQDGGRRWQVQALNLQGGARDGIGGTRPWLQATGLGGELRLDADGAPQALQLNPGRLQLLSTGLAWPAEKGDADIVLERGSGDLTLTDDLGAVTTLGISDLRLALSAHDGLWQFAQGLAGRSIGQMAGAQVLRTSADKRWPGPDATLQGVIESRVSNLGVWGAWVPPGWRLTGALHTTASVGGRLGAPELRGEMTGSALGVRNVLQGVALSDGELAITLGGDKARIERFQFKGGDGTLTLAGDAMLGATPALQLALTAERFRLLGRIDRRIVTSGQARLQLQAAQLKLDGRFQVDEGLIDISQGGAP
;
A
#
# COMPACT_ATOMS: atom_id res chain seq x y z
N ARG A 1 4.25 37.94 39.16
CA ARG A 1 3.62 36.76 39.79
C ARG A 1 3.35 35.80 38.66
N ASP A 2 4.12 34.72 38.55
CA ASP A 2 3.93 33.74 37.49
C ASP A 2 2.80 32.81 37.89
N ASP A 3 1.80 32.68 37.02
CA ASP A 3 0.66 31.82 37.28
C ASP A 3 1.13 30.36 37.21
N ARG A 4 0.83 29.58 38.26
CA ARG A 4 1.25 28.18 38.39
C ARG A 4 0.03 27.31 38.64
N TRP A 5 -0.21 26.39 37.73
CA TRP A 5 -1.28 25.40 37.80
C TRP A 5 -0.67 24.03 38.05
N GLN A 6 -1.24 23.29 39.00
CA GLN A 6 -0.84 21.90 39.29
C GLN A 6 -2.10 21.04 39.27
N ARG A 7 -2.04 19.95 38.50
CA ARG A 7 -3.11 18.96 38.41
C ARG A 7 -2.50 17.58 38.59
N GLY A 8 -2.80 16.93 39.71
CA GLY A 8 -2.69 15.48 39.84
C GLY A 8 -4.03 14.86 39.47
N ARG A 9 -4.03 13.79 38.67
CA ARG A 9 -5.26 13.02 38.41
C ARG A 9 -4.96 11.53 38.49
N GLN A 10 -5.70 10.89 39.40
CA GLN A 10 -5.95 9.46 39.39
C GLN A 10 -7.38 9.27 38.89
N ALA A 11 -7.51 8.69 37.70
CA ALA A 11 -8.77 8.35 37.08
C ALA A 11 -8.77 6.82 36.84
N PRO A 12 -9.13 6.02 37.86
CA PRO A 12 -9.14 4.56 37.74
C PRO A 12 -10.19 4.05 36.72
N ALA A 13 -11.17 4.89 36.36
CA ALA A 13 -12.15 4.62 35.32
C ALA A 13 -12.36 5.86 34.42
N LEU A 14 -11.70 5.89 33.26
CA LEU A 14 -11.78 6.99 32.30
C LEU A 14 -13.19 7.23 31.75
N ALA A 15 -14.04 6.20 31.74
CA ALA A 15 -15.45 6.30 31.37
C ALA A 15 -16.21 7.38 32.17
N SER A 16 -15.82 7.60 33.44
CA SER A 16 -16.42 8.62 34.30
C SER A 16 -16.18 10.06 33.82
N LEU A 17 -15.24 10.27 32.89
CA LEU A 17 -14.92 11.58 32.35
C LEU A 17 -15.82 11.98 31.16
N ALA A 18 -16.73 11.12 30.70
CA ALA A 18 -17.64 11.41 29.58
C ALA A 18 -18.29 12.81 29.59
N PRO A 19 -18.75 13.37 30.73
CA PRO A 19 -19.31 14.73 30.75
C PRO A 19 -18.29 15.82 30.38
N LEU A 20 -17.01 15.64 30.73
CA LEU A 20 -15.95 16.59 30.38
C LEU A 20 -15.66 16.58 28.87
N GLY A 21 -15.91 15.46 28.18
CA GLY A 21 -15.73 15.37 26.73
C GLY A 21 -16.74 16.18 25.96
N LYS A 22 -17.99 16.16 26.43
CA LYS A 22 -19.04 17.03 25.89
C LYS A 22 -18.70 18.51 26.08
N LEU A 23 -18.22 18.87 27.27
CA LEU A 23 -17.80 20.24 27.56
C LEU A 23 -16.59 20.66 26.70
N ALA A 24 -15.61 19.77 26.51
CA ALA A 24 -14.44 20.07 25.68
C ALA A 24 -14.82 20.29 24.20
N ALA A 25 -15.75 19.49 23.68
CA ALA A 25 -16.27 19.65 22.31
C ALA A 25 -17.03 20.98 22.13
N GLU A 26 -17.75 21.46 23.16
CA GLU A 26 -18.39 22.79 23.12
C GLU A 26 -17.38 23.94 23.16
N LEU A 27 -16.25 23.76 23.86
CA LEU A 27 -15.21 24.80 23.99
C LEU A 27 -14.33 24.92 22.74
N VAL A 28 -14.20 23.85 21.94
CA VAL A 28 -13.39 23.84 20.71
C VAL A 28 -14.16 23.12 19.59
N PRO A 29 -15.14 23.80 18.96
CA PRO A 29 -16.06 23.19 18.00
C PRO A 29 -15.35 22.55 16.79
N ASP A 30 -14.26 23.17 16.35
CA ASP A 30 -13.47 22.72 15.19
C ASP A 30 -12.82 21.35 15.43
N LEU A 31 -12.65 20.95 16.70
CA LEU A 31 -12.09 19.65 17.10
C LEU A 31 -13.15 18.70 17.69
N ALA A 32 -14.43 19.05 17.67
CA ALA A 32 -15.48 18.30 18.37
C ALA A 32 -15.57 16.84 17.90
N ASP A 33 -15.55 16.60 16.58
CA ASP A 33 -15.62 15.27 16.00
C ASP A 33 -14.37 14.43 16.33
N GLU A 34 -13.18 15.03 16.26
CA GLU A 34 -11.93 14.36 16.64
C GLU A 34 -11.90 14.02 18.13
N LEU A 35 -12.32 14.97 18.98
CA LEU A 35 -12.42 14.77 20.42
C LEU A 35 -13.40 13.64 20.76
N ALA A 36 -14.55 13.57 20.08
CA ALA A 36 -15.52 12.50 20.27
C ALA A 36 -14.98 11.14 19.83
N ALA A 37 -14.29 11.08 18.69
CA ALA A 37 -13.70 9.86 18.15
C ALA A 37 -12.63 9.27 19.08
N TRP A 38 -11.88 10.13 19.77
CA TRP A 38 -10.78 9.74 20.67
C TRP A 38 -11.12 9.81 22.16
N TRP A 39 -12.35 10.16 22.52
CA TRP A 39 -12.76 10.23 23.92
C TRP A 39 -12.73 8.83 24.57
N PRO A 40 -12.07 8.66 25.73
CA PRO A 40 -11.93 7.34 26.33
C PRO A 40 -13.27 6.84 26.90
N SER A 41 -13.72 5.68 26.43
CA SER A 41 -14.89 4.95 26.93
C SER A 41 -14.51 3.93 28.00
N ALA A 42 -13.23 3.54 28.09
CA ALA A 42 -12.70 2.64 29.11
C ALA A 42 -11.22 2.92 29.40
N GLY A 43 -10.71 2.33 30.48
CA GLY A 43 -9.30 2.36 30.88
C GLY A 43 -9.06 3.13 32.17
N ALA A 44 -7.80 3.12 32.60
CA ALA A 44 -7.33 3.83 33.78
C ALA A 44 -6.20 4.79 33.39
N LEU A 45 -6.11 5.91 34.11
CA LEU A 45 -5.09 6.93 33.94
C LEU A 45 -4.59 7.40 35.31
N ASP A 46 -3.29 7.46 35.47
CA ASP A 46 -2.59 8.08 36.60
C ASP A 46 -1.55 9.04 36.03
N GLY A 47 -1.57 10.29 36.47
CA GLY A 47 -0.63 11.27 35.94
C GLY A 47 -0.60 12.57 36.72
N SER A 48 0.49 13.30 36.48
CA SER A 48 0.71 14.63 37.02
C SER A 48 0.98 15.59 35.87
N LEU A 49 0.38 16.78 35.93
CA LEU A 49 0.61 17.87 35.02
C LEU A 49 0.85 19.13 35.84
N GLN A 50 1.93 19.82 35.53
CA GLN A 50 2.22 21.15 36.04
C GLN A 50 2.38 22.09 34.86
N VAL A 51 1.59 23.17 34.86
CA VAL A 51 1.67 24.24 33.86
C VAL A 51 2.10 25.52 34.58
N GLN A 52 3.04 26.25 34.00
CA GLN A 52 3.57 27.51 34.52
C GLN A 52 3.60 28.55 33.41
N GLY A 53 3.28 29.80 33.75
CA GLY A 53 3.26 30.92 32.82
C GLY A 53 1.86 31.25 32.29
N ARG A 54 1.80 32.22 31.39
CA ARG A 54 0.56 32.68 30.74
C ARG A 54 0.69 32.47 29.25
N TRP A 55 -0.37 32.02 28.59
CA TRP A 55 -0.44 31.94 27.14
C TRP A 55 -0.05 33.29 26.50
N PRO A 56 0.79 33.31 25.46
CA PRO A 56 1.35 32.17 24.72
C PRO A 56 2.66 31.61 25.30
N SER A 57 3.17 32.13 26.40
CA SER A 57 4.42 31.69 27.07
C SER A 57 4.13 30.68 28.19
N MET A 58 3.61 29.50 27.86
CA MET A 58 3.37 28.45 28.86
C MET A 58 4.48 27.40 28.82
N ARG A 59 4.76 26.83 29.99
CA ARG A 59 5.61 25.65 30.16
C ARG A 59 4.80 24.57 30.81
N SER A 60 4.84 23.36 30.26
CA SER A 60 4.20 22.19 30.84
C SER A 60 5.24 21.11 31.15
N GLN A 61 5.04 20.43 32.26
CA GLN A 61 5.79 19.22 32.60
C GLN A 61 4.88 18.22 33.28
N GLY A 62 5.14 16.94 33.08
CA GLY A 62 4.27 15.93 33.62
C GLY A 62 4.71 14.50 33.37
N THR A 63 3.93 13.61 33.97
CA THR A 63 4.01 12.17 33.78
C THR A 63 2.61 11.64 33.54
N LEU A 64 2.50 10.62 32.70
CA LEU A 64 1.25 9.97 32.37
C LEU A 64 1.47 8.47 32.25
N ASN A 65 0.72 7.71 33.04
CA ASN A 65 0.61 6.28 32.94
C ASN A 65 -0.85 5.95 32.64
N SER A 66 -1.11 5.20 31.59
CA SER A 66 -2.46 4.70 31.31
C SER A 66 -2.45 3.21 31.01
N ALA A 67 -3.58 2.56 31.31
CA ALA A 67 -3.76 1.13 31.07
C ALA A 67 -5.16 0.85 30.49
N GLY A 68 -5.20 0.00 29.46
CA GLY A 68 -6.42 -0.51 28.86
C GLY A 68 -7.36 0.58 28.31
N VAL A 69 -6.81 1.66 27.77
CA VAL A 69 -7.61 2.77 27.23
C VAL A 69 -8.31 2.31 25.96
N ARG A 70 -9.61 2.57 25.87
CA ARG A 70 -10.41 2.33 24.66
C ARG A 70 -11.21 3.57 24.32
N ALA A 71 -11.33 3.85 23.03
CA ALA A 71 -12.10 4.93 22.44
C ALA A 71 -12.77 4.42 21.14
N PRO A 72 -13.76 5.13 20.59
CA PRO A 72 -14.38 4.74 19.31
C PRO A 72 -13.39 4.54 18.16
N ALA A 73 -12.37 5.41 18.04
CA ALA A 73 -11.39 5.37 16.97
C ALA A 73 -10.16 4.48 17.26
N GLY A 74 -10.04 3.92 18.46
CA GLY A 74 -8.84 3.15 18.80
C GLY A 74 -8.76 2.57 20.21
N ALA A 75 -7.69 1.81 20.44
CA ALA A 75 -7.38 1.20 21.72
C ALA A 75 -5.88 1.23 22.01
N LEU A 76 -5.54 1.19 23.30
CA LEU A 76 -4.17 1.26 23.80
C LEU A 76 -4.04 0.39 25.05
N LYS A 77 -3.14 -0.60 25.03
CA LYS A 77 -2.94 -1.49 26.19
C LYS A 77 -2.25 -0.76 27.33
N GLN A 78 -1.15 -0.06 27.02
CA GLN A 78 -0.40 0.69 28.02
C GLN A 78 0.25 1.92 27.38
N LEU A 79 0.32 3.01 28.14
CA LEU A 79 1.11 4.19 27.82
C LEU A 79 1.89 4.60 29.05
N ARG A 80 3.16 4.93 28.86
CA ARG A 80 3.98 5.66 29.82
C ARG A 80 4.60 6.83 29.09
N ALA A 81 4.32 8.04 29.55
CA ALA A 81 4.89 9.24 29.00
C ALA A 81 5.44 10.15 30.10
N SER A 82 6.56 10.80 29.82
CA SER A 82 7.07 11.92 30.59
C SER A 82 7.42 13.04 29.63
N TRP A 83 7.08 14.27 29.99
CA TRP A 83 7.37 15.40 29.15
C TRP A 83 7.74 16.64 29.96
N ARG A 84 8.49 17.50 29.29
CA ARG A 84 8.73 18.90 29.62
C ARG A 84 8.79 19.65 28.31
N THR A 85 7.88 20.58 28.10
CA THR A 85 7.82 21.41 26.89
C THR A 85 7.45 22.84 27.26
N GLY A 86 7.77 23.79 26.40
CA GLY A 86 7.21 25.13 26.46
C GLY A 86 6.91 25.64 25.07
N ASP A 87 6.06 26.67 25.03
CA ASP A 87 5.60 27.27 23.78
C ASP A 87 6.65 28.23 23.19
N ASP A 88 7.60 28.70 24.01
CA ASP A 88 8.74 29.49 23.53
C ASP A 88 9.66 28.62 22.68
N ALA A 89 10.17 29.21 21.60
CA ALA A 89 10.99 28.49 20.62
C ALA A 89 12.31 27.92 21.21
N ASP A 90 12.83 28.54 22.28
CA ASP A 90 14.02 28.12 23.02
C ASP A 90 13.70 27.33 24.31
N ALA A 91 12.42 27.10 24.61
CA ALA A 91 12.04 26.34 25.79
C ALA A 91 12.57 24.90 25.73
N PRO A 92 12.90 24.30 26.88
CA PRO A 92 13.36 22.91 26.92
C PRO A 92 12.24 21.99 26.43
N LEU A 93 12.57 21.19 25.42
CA LEU A 93 11.78 20.09 24.89
C LEU A 93 12.41 18.78 25.37
N SER A 94 11.66 18.02 26.16
CA SER A 94 11.96 16.64 26.53
C SER A 94 10.66 15.87 26.48
N LEU A 95 10.62 14.80 25.69
CA LEU A 95 9.49 13.88 25.62
C LEU A 95 10.07 12.46 25.64
N GLN A 96 9.52 11.61 26.49
CA GLN A 96 9.71 10.17 26.43
C GLN A 96 8.33 9.54 26.42
N LEU A 97 8.07 8.65 25.46
CA LEU A 97 6.81 7.94 25.30
C LEU A 97 7.13 6.48 25.00
N ASP A 98 6.56 5.57 25.79
CA ASP A 98 6.50 4.14 25.55
C ASP A 98 5.03 3.71 25.56
N ALA A 99 4.55 3.23 24.42
CA ALA A 99 3.19 2.78 24.23
C ALA A 99 3.18 1.33 23.74
N GLN A 100 2.21 0.56 24.20
CA GLN A 100 2.07 -0.86 23.86
C GLN A 100 0.66 -1.16 23.37
N GLY A 101 0.56 -2.01 22.34
CA GLY A 101 -0.70 -2.44 21.77
C GLY A 101 -1.58 -1.28 21.30
N VAL A 102 -1.02 -0.41 20.46
CA VAL A 102 -1.73 0.73 19.87
C VAL A 102 -2.56 0.22 18.69
N GLN A 103 -3.84 0.58 18.66
CA GLN A 103 -4.76 0.27 17.56
C GLN A 103 -5.51 1.54 17.20
N ALA A 104 -5.42 1.96 15.93
CA ALA A 104 -6.01 3.20 15.42
C ALA A 104 -6.38 3.05 13.94
N GLY A 105 -7.66 2.84 13.62
CA GLY A 105 -8.06 2.50 12.26
C GLY A 105 -7.33 1.24 11.73
N THR A 106 -6.55 1.38 10.65
CA THR A 106 -5.70 0.29 10.10
C THR A 106 -4.32 0.20 10.74
N LEU A 107 -3.93 1.18 11.56
CA LEU A 107 -2.65 1.19 12.25
C LEU A 107 -2.71 0.23 13.46
N VAL A 108 -1.83 -0.75 13.46
CA VAL A 108 -1.64 -1.69 14.57
C VAL A 108 -0.16 -1.70 14.94
N LEU A 109 0.16 -1.38 16.19
CA LEU A 109 1.52 -1.40 16.74
C LEU A 109 1.59 -2.27 17.99
N ASP A 110 2.56 -3.19 18.03
CA ASP A 110 2.92 -3.93 19.25
C ASP A 110 3.54 -2.98 20.28
N GLN A 111 4.47 -2.15 19.81
CA GLN A 111 5.20 -1.19 20.63
C GLN A 111 5.52 0.09 19.83
N LEU A 112 5.44 1.23 20.51
CA LEU A 112 5.89 2.52 20.01
C LEU A 112 6.74 3.18 21.09
N GLN A 113 7.97 3.50 20.73
CA GLN A 113 8.89 4.28 21.56
C GLN A 113 9.20 5.58 20.82
N ALA A 114 8.96 6.71 21.47
CA ALA A 114 9.30 8.01 20.93
C ALA A 114 10.06 8.84 21.96
N GLN A 115 11.10 9.52 21.50
CA GLN A 115 11.89 10.42 22.31
C GLN A 115 12.14 11.72 21.54
N ALA A 116 11.92 12.85 22.19
CA ALA A 116 12.30 14.16 21.68
C ALA A 116 13.16 14.88 22.72
N SER A 117 14.22 15.55 22.28
CA SER A 117 15.09 16.35 23.15
C SER A 117 15.59 17.61 22.46
N GLY A 118 15.85 18.67 23.23
CA GLY A 118 16.40 19.94 22.74
C GLY A 118 15.46 21.12 23.03
N SER A 119 15.13 21.90 22.00
CA SER A 119 14.13 22.97 22.00
C SER A 119 13.32 22.93 20.70
N LEU A 120 12.24 23.70 20.60
CA LEU A 120 11.47 23.77 19.35
C LEU A 120 12.35 24.26 18.17
N LYS A 121 13.26 25.21 18.42
CA LYS A 121 14.26 25.68 17.43
C LYS A 121 15.30 24.65 17.05
N GLN A 122 15.68 23.73 17.93
CA GLN A 122 16.63 22.65 17.63
C GLN A 122 16.30 21.42 18.44
N HIS A 123 15.74 20.42 17.78
CA HIS A 123 15.37 19.17 18.43
C HIS A 123 15.89 17.95 17.70
N GLN A 124 16.10 16.90 18.49
CA GLN A 124 16.39 15.56 18.01
C GLN A 124 15.17 14.69 18.30
N LEU A 125 14.81 13.87 17.32
CA LEU A 125 13.70 12.92 17.41
C LEU A 125 14.26 11.52 17.22
N ARG A 126 13.85 10.60 18.09
CA ARG A 126 14.03 9.17 17.90
C ARG A 126 12.68 8.50 18.02
N LEU A 127 12.34 7.68 17.05
CA LEU A 127 11.11 6.91 17.04
C LEU A 127 11.43 5.49 16.64
N GLN A 128 10.91 4.53 17.39
CA GLN A 128 10.88 3.13 17.03
C GLN A 128 9.44 2.63 17.12
N ALA A 129 8.95 2.02 16.05
CA ALA A 129 7.63 1.43 15.99
C ALA A 129 7.72 -0.02 15.52
N ASP A 130 7.13 -0.91 16.29
CA ASP A 130 7.03 -2.33 15.98
C ASP A 130 5.57 -2.64 15.66
N SER A 131 5.32 -3.25 14.50
CA SER A 131 3.98 -3.63 14.05
C SER A 131 3.92 -5.14 13.79
N PRO A 132 2.82 -5.82 14.14
CA PRO A 132 2.60 -7.19 13.72
C PRO A 132 2.28 -7.30 12.22
N LEU A 133 2.00 -6.18 11.55
CA LEU A 133 1.73 -6.16 10.12
C LEU A 133 2.97 -6.57 9.37
N LYS A 134 2.82 -7.61 8.56
CA LYS A 134 3.81 -8.04 7.60
C LYS A 134 3.67 -7.21 6.33
N PRO A 135 4.75 -7.04 5.56
CA PRO A 135 4.64 -6.58 4.18
C PRO A 135 3.58 -7.43 3.43
N PRO A 136 2.94 -6.91 2.39
CA PRO A 136 2.01 -7.70 1.58
C PRO A 136 2.66 -8.99 1.08
N ALA A 137 1.89 -10.05 0.83
CA ALA A 137 2.43 -11.36 0.43
C ALA A 137 3.35 -11.32 -0.81
N TRP A 138 3.16 -10.36 -1.72
CA TRP A 138 4.06 -10.18 -2.86
C TRP A 138 5.48 -9.75 -2.44
N ALA A 139 5.62 -9.10 -1.28
CA ALA A 139 6.89 -8.58 -0.78
C ALA A 139 7.70 -9.67 -0.05
N ASP A 140 7.07 -10.71 0.51
CA ASP A 140 7.78 -11.90 1.02
C ASP A 140 8.66 -12.51 -0.08
N GLN A 141 8.19 -12.47 -1.33
CA GLN A 141 8.90 -13.01 -2.47
C GLN A 141 10.18 -12.21 -2.81
N LEU A 142 10.24 -10.92 -2.47
CA LEU A 142 11.41 -10.04 -2.72
C LEU A 142 12.29 -9.87 -1.48
N LEU A 143 11.72 -10.05 -0.28
CA LEU A 143 12.35 -9.81 1.01
C LEU A 143 12.84 -11.08 1.71
N GLY A 144 12.43 -12.24 1.19
CA GLY A 144 12.42 -13.49 1.93
C GLY A 144 11.31 -13.49 2.99
N PRO A 145 11.19 -14.56 3.80
CA PRO A 145 10.10 -14.71 4.76
C PRO A 145 10.07 -13.51 5.72
N ALA A 146 8.95 -12.77 5.70
CA ALA A 146 8.68 -11.75 6.70
C ALA A 146 8.66 -12.42 8.06
N GLY A 147 9.53 -11.92 8.96
CA GLY A 147 9.63 -12.42 10.32
C GLY A 147 8.35 -12.16 11.12
N SER A 148 8.49 -11.79 12.39
CA SER A 148 7.32 -11.65 13.27
C SER A 148 6.53 -10.35 13.06
N GLY A 149 6.88 -9.54 12.06
CA GLY A 149 6.25 -8.25 11.78
C GLY A 149 7.21 -7.26 11.11
N THR A 150 6.88 -5.97 11.22
CA THR A 150 7.67 -4.87 10.65
C THR A 150 8.20 -3.97 11.78
N ARG A 151 9.46 -3.55 11.67
CA ARG A 151 10.04 -2.51 12.53
C ARG A 151 10.41 -1.29 11.70
N LEU A 152 10.03 -0.12 12.21
CA LEU A 152 10.45 1.18 11.72
C LEU A 152 11.30 1.87 12.78
N VAL A 153 12.49 2.33 12.39
CA VAL A 153 13.38 3.15 13.20
C VAL A 153 13.61 4.46 12.47
N LEU A 154 13.33 5.57 13.14
CA LEU A 154 13.51 6.92 12.63
C LEU A 154 14.37 7.71 13.61
N ASN A 155 15.42 8.33 13.09
CA ASN A 155 16.26 9.26 13.84
C ASN A 155 16.39 10.55 13.05
N GLY A 156 15.93 11.65 13.62
CA GLY A 156 15.85 12.93 12.94
C GLY A 156 16.42 14.08 13.75
N ARG A 157 16.88 15.13 13.08
CA ARG A 157 17.05 16.46 13.65
C ARG A 157 16.27 17.47 12.85
N GLY A 158 15.69 18.43 13.56
CA GLY A 158 14.95 19.49 12.90
C GLY A 158 14.82 20.75 13.75
N SER A 159 14.18 21.73 13.14
CA SER A 159 13.96 23.06 13.71
C SER A 159 12.60 23.58 13.30
N TRP A 160 11.81 24.04 14.27
CA TRP A 160 10.58 24.77 14.00
C TRP A 160 10.89 26.25 13.81
N LEU A 161 10.35 26.83 12.74
CA LEU A 161 10.30 28.27 12.49
C LEU A 161 8.83 28.70 12.47
N VAL A 162 8.52 29.72 13.27
CA VAL A 162 7.22 30.39 13.24
C VAL A 162 7.27 31.46 12.16
N GLN A 163 6.28 31.50 11.28
CA GLN A 163 6.17 32.47 10.20
C GLN A 163 4.74 33.01 10.16
N ASP A 164 4.51 34.23 9.67
CA ASP A 164 3.16 34.81 9.65
C ASP A 164 2.19 33.90 8.88
N GLY A 165 1.17 33.39 9.60
CA GLY A 165 0.13 32.51 9.06
C GLY A 165 0.43 31.00 9.08
N GLY A 166 1.52 30.52 9.70
CA GLY A 166 1.78 29.07 9.80
C GLY A 166 3.06 28.67 10.53
N ARG A 167 3.37 27.36 10.49
CA ARG A 167 4.58 26.78 11.10
C ARG A 167 5.39 26.01 10.06
N ARG A 168 6.70 26.19 10.07
CA ARG A 168 7.61 25.50 9.17
C ARG A 168 8.53 24.60 9.97
N TRP A 169 8.55 23.31 9.64
CA TRP A 169 9.51 22.37 10.19
C TRP A 169 10.60 22.09 9.18
N GLN A 170 11.83 22.50 9.48
CA GLN A 170 12.99 22.15 8.68
C GLN A 170 13.61 20.87 9.20
N VAL A 171 13.70 19.87 8.33
CA VAL A 171 14.36 18.59 8.57
C VAL A 171 15.81 18.73 8.12
N GLN A 172 16.74 18.66 9.06
CA GLN A 172 18.17 18.87 8.79
C GLN A 172 18.85 17.56 8.40
N ALA A 173 18.52 16.48 9.11
CA ALA A 173 19.03 15.15 8.84
C ALA A 173 18.03 14.12 9.38
N LEU A 174 17.45 13.34 8.49
CA LEU A 174 16.57 12.24 8.79
C LEU A 174 17.20 10.94 8.31
N ASN A 175 17.38 10.02 9.24
CA ASN A 175 17.73 8.65 8.97
C ASN A 175 16.50 7.79 9.24
N LEU A 176 16.13 6.97 8.28
CA LEU A 176 14.97 6.08 8.35
C LEU A 176 15.43 4.67 7.99
N GLN A 177 15.00 3.69 8.79
CA GLN A 177 15.20 2.28 8.51
C GLN A 177 13.89 1.54 8.77
N GLY A 178 13.32 0.96 7.72
CA GLY A 178 12.15 0.09 7.79
C GLY A 178 12.54 -1.33 7.40
N GLY A 179 12.15 -2.32 8.19
CA GLY A 179 12.62 -3.68 8.03
C GLY A 179 11.68 -4.76 8.53
N ALA A 180 11.85 -5.98 8.03
CA ALA A 180 11.22 -7.15 8.66
C ALA A 180 11.87 -7.40 10.03
N ARG A 181 11.06 -7.58 11.07
CA ARG A 181 11.50 -7.89 12.43
C ARG A 181 11.88 -9.37 12.51
N ASP A 182 13.12 -9.68 12.87
CA ASP A 182 13.54 -11.07 13.10
C ASP A 182 13.25 -11.53 14.54
N GLY A 183 13.32 -12.84 14.78
CA GLY A 183 13.00 -13.44 16.07
C GLY A 183 14.04 -13.19 17.18
N ILE A 184 15.20 -12.60 16.85
CA ILE A 184 16.31 -12.33 17.78
C ILE A 184 16.41 -10.81 18.07
N GLY A 185 15.45 -10.02 17.57
CA GLY A 185 15.38 -8.58 17.79
C GLY A 185 16.16 -7.74 16.77
N GLY A 186 16.74 -8.36 15.74
CA GLY A 186 17.30 -7.66 14.58
C GLY A 186 16.23 -7.24 13.57
N THR A 187 16.68 -6.51 12.55
CA THR A 187 15.80 -5.94 11.52
C THR A 187 16.48 -6.11 10.18
N ARG A 188 15.81 -6.79 9.25
CA ARG A 188 16.27 -6.89 7.85
C ARG A 188 15.73 -5.68 7.08
N PRO A 189 16.55 -4.64 6.83
CA PRO A 189 16.05 -3.42 6.22
C PRO A 189 15.66 -3.65 4.77
N TRP A 190 14.48 -3.19 4.42
CA TRP A 190 14.03 -3.08 3.04
C TRP A 190 13.76 -1.66 2.61
N LEU A 191 13.68 -0.75 3.58
CA LEU A 191 13.67 0.69 3.39
C LEU A 191 14.83 1.28 4.19
N GLN A 192 15.69 2.04 3.54
CA GLN A 192 16.74 2.81 4.20
C GLN A 192 16.85 4.19 3.57
N ALA A 193 16.92 5.22 4.40
CA ALA A 193 17.24 6.56 3.97
C ALA A 193 18.25 7.17 4.94
N THR A 194 19.25 7.85 4.42
CA THR A 194 20.34 8.42 5.22
C THR A 194 20.51 9.89 4.91
N GLY A 195 20.47 10.73 5.94
CA GLY A 195 20.73 12.16 5.82
C GLY A 195 19.69 12.90 4.97
N LEU A 196 18.44 12.44 4.92
CA LEU A 196 17.40 13.16 4.19
C LEU A 196 17.15 14.51 4.87
N GLY A 197 17.30 15.59 4.11
CA GLY A 197 16.90 16.93 4.51
C GLY A 197 15.57 17.31 3.86
N GLY A 198 14.91 18.35 4.36
CA GLY A 198 13.68 18.83 3.78
C GLY A 198 12.99 19.92 4.59
N GLU A 199 11.78 20.27 4.16
CA GLU A 199 10.93 21.25 4.79
C GLU A 199 9.47 20.77 4.72
N LEU A 200 8.79 20.77 5.87
CA LEU A 200 7.35 20.59 5.98
C LEU A 200 6.72 21.93 6.38
N ARG A 201 5.81 22.43 5.56
CA ARG A 201 5.03 23.63 5.83
C ARG A 201 3.65 23.23 6.33
N LEU A 202 3.26 23.75 7.48
CA LEU A 202 1.95 23.62 8.08
C LEU A 202 1.23 24.97 8.07
N ASP A 203 -0.09 24.94 7.95
CA ASP A 203 -0.94 26.11 8.17
C ASP A 203 -1.06 26.48 9.66
N ALA A 204 -1.95 27.41 9.98
CA ALA A 204 -2.21 27.85 11.35
C ALA A 204 -2.79 26.73 12.23
N ASP A 205 -3.61 25.85 11.64
CA ASP A 205 -4.30 24.74 12.29
C ASP A 205 -3.42 23.48 12.41
N GLY A 206 -2.25 23.50 11.77
CA GLY A 206 -1.28 22.41 11.80
C GLY A 206 -1.45 21.40 10.67
N ALA A 207 -2.31 21.68 9.68
CA ALA A 207 -2.47 20.82 8.52
C ALA A 207 -1.30 21.00 7.52
N PRO A 208 -0.81 19.91 6.91
CA PRO A 208 0.32 19.97 5.99
C PRO A 208 -0.06 20.64 4.67
N GLN A 209 0.60 21.75 4.34
CA GLN A 209 0.43 22.46 3.06
C GLN A 209 1.44 22.00 2.00
N ALA A 210 2.68 21.72 2.40
CA ALA A 210 3.73 21.32 1.46
C ALA A 210 4.81 20.51 2.17
N LEU A 211 5.31 19.47 1.50
CA LEU A 211 6.52 18.75 1.88
C LEU A 211 7.55 18.88 0.76
N GLN A 212 8.71 19.43 1.08
CA GLN A 212 9.87 19.50 0.20
C GLN A 212 10.95 18.60 0.78
N LEU A 213 11.51 17.69 -0.02
CA LEU A 213 12.67 16.90 0.36
C LEU A 213 13.87 17.40 -0.43
N ASN A 214 14.99 17.59 0.26
CA ASN A 214 16.27 17.88 -0.37
C ASN A 214 16.75 16.65 -1.16
N PRO A 215 17.68 16.82 -2.11
CA PRO A 215 18.37 15.70 -2.75
C PRO A 215 18.83 14.69 -1.73
N GLY A 216 18.53 13.43 -2.00
CA GLY A 216 18.77 12.36 -1.05
C GLY A 216 18.89 11.03 -1.75
N ARG A 217 19.32 10.03 -0.98
CA ARG A 217 19.32 8.63 -1.39
C ARG A 217 18.34 7.86 -0.52
N LEU A 218 17.44 7.16 -1.18
CA LEU A 218 16.55 6.19 -0.56
C LEU A 218 16.87 4.83 -1.18
N GLN A 219 17.05 3.81 -0.34
CA GLN A 219 17.23 2.45 -0.77
C GLN A 219 15.96 1.66 -0.44
N LEU A 220 15.36 1.04 -1.46
CA LEU A 220 14.19 0.19 -1.34
C LEU A 220 14.49 -1.17 -1.98
N LEU A 221 14.37 -2.27 -1.22
CA LEU A 221 14.46 -3.63 -1.78
C LEU A 221 15.73 -3.85 -2.64
N SER A 222 16.90 -3.42 -2.17
CA SER A 222 18.20 -3.37 -2.87
C SER A 222 18.38 -2.32 -3.98
N THR A 223 17.32 -1.59 -4.35
CA THR A 223 17.35 -0.54 -5.37
C THR A 223 17.63 0.83 -4.75
N GLY A 224 18.64 1.55 -5.26
CA GLY A 224 18.93 2.92 -4.85
C GLY A 224 18.19 3.94 -5.72
N LEU A 225 17.36 4.77 -5.11
CA LEU A 225 16.75 5.95 -5.72
C LEU A 225 17.52 7.19 -5.24
N ALA A 226 18.05 7.96 -6.18
CA ALA A 226 18.68 9.25 -5.92
C ALA A 226 18.01 10.29 -6.82
N TRP A 227 17.67 11.45 -6.25
CA TRP A 227 17.12 12.56 -7.01
C TRP A 227 18.01 13.79 -6.83
N PRO A 228 18.57 14.35 -7.91
CA PRO A 228 19.11 15.69 -7.89
C PRO A 228 17.96 16.70 -7.81
N ALA A 229 18.21 17.89 -7.26
CA ALA A 229 17.26 18.99 -7.28
C ALA A 229 17.89 20.14 -8.06
N GLU A 230 17.21 20.57 -9.12
CA GLU A 230 16.71 21.94 -9.30
C GLU A 230 15.40 21.90 -10.13
N LYS A 231 14.65 23.01 -10.15
CA LYS A 231 13.22 23.16 -10.55
C LYS A 231 12.73 22.28 -11.71
N GLY A 232 11.62 21.55 -11.52
CA GLY A 232 10.72 21.04 -12.59
C GLY A 232 11.32 20.04 -13.57
N ASP A 233 12.65 19.97 -13.57
CA ASP A 233 13.51 19.21 -14.42
C ASP A 233 13.94 17.98 -13.65
N ALA A 234 13.51 16.83 -14.13
CA ALA A 234 13.88 15.56 -13.55
C ALA A 234 14.24 14.62 -14.67
N ASP A 235 15.48 14.15 -14.68
CA ASP A 235 15.89 13.01 -15.47
C ASP A 235 16.23 11.87 -14.53
N ILE A 236 15.35 10.87 -14.49
CA ILE A 236 15.51 9.68 -13.67
C ILE A 236 15.58 8.49 -14.61
N VAL A 237 16.72 7.80 -14.61
CA VAL A 237 16.87 6.52 -15.29
C VAL A 237 17.20 5.46 -14.25
N LEU A 238 16.35 4.45 -14.17
CA LEU A 238 16.56 3.25 -13.42
C LEU A 238 16.81 2.11 -14.38
N GLU A 239 17.98 1.51 -14.31
CA GLU A 239 18.35 0.38 -15.14
C GLU A 239 18.91 -0.76 -14.30
N ARG A 240 18.73 -1.99 -14.80
CA ARG A 240 19.36 -3.15 -14.19
C ARG A 240 20.85 -3.16 -14.52
N GLY A 241 21.69 -2.88 -13.51
CA GLY A 241 23.14 -2.87 -13.66
C GLY A 241 23.78 -4.27 -13.71
N SER A 242 23.45 -5.17 -12.77
CA SER A 242 23.90 -6.56 -12.76
C SER A 242 23.10 -7.40 -11.74
N GLY A 243 23.26 -8.73 -11.77
CA GLY A 243 22.55 -9.64 -10.86
C GLY A 243 21.11 -9.91 -11.30
N ASP A 244 20.58 -11.07 -10.95
CA ASP A 244 19.18 -11.44 -11.24
C ASP A 244 18.34 -11.20 -9.98
N LEU A 245 17.11 -10.73 -10.14
CA LEU A 245 16.20 -10.66 -9.00
C LEU A 245 15.80 -12.08 -8.63
N THR A 246 16.01 -12.48 -7.38
CA THR A 246 15.67 -13.82 -6.91
C THR A 246 14.42 -13.76 -6.04
N LEU A 247 13.43 -14.57 -6.39
CA LEU A 247 12.30 -14.93 -5.53
C LEU A 247 12.78 -15.96 -4.52
N THR A 248 12.34 -15.87 -3.28
CA THR A 248 12.45 -16.99 -2.32
C THR A 248 11.05 -17.39 -1.92
N ASP A 249 10.68 -18.66 -2.09
CA ASP A 249 9.34 -19.15 -1.73
C ASP A 249 9.21 -19.44 -0.22
N ASP A 250 8.00 -19.79 0.22
CA ASP A 250 7.68 -20.10 1.63
C ASP A 250 8.45 -21.32 2.17
N LEU A 251 9.00 -22.16 1.28
CA LEU A 251 9.82 -23.33 1.59
C LEU A 251 11.32 -23.01 1.57
N GLY A 252 11.70 -21.75 1.33
CA GLY A 252 13.08 -21.29 1.26
C GLY A 252 13.77 -21.54 -0.08
N ALA A 253 13.05 -21.99 -1.12
CA ALA A 253 13.62 -22.23 -2.43
C ALA A 253 13.82 -20.90 -3.20
N VAL A 254 15.05 -20.65 -3.62
CA VAL A 254 15.42 -19.44 -4.34
C VAL A 254 15.23 -19.65 -5.85
N THR A 255 14.28 -18.95 -6.45
CA THR A 255 14.00 -18.94 -7.89
C THR A 255 14.38 -17.61 -8.51
N THR A 256 15.23 -17.61 -9.51
CA THR A 256 15.62 -16.41 -10.24
C THR A 256 14.52 -15.94 -11.22
N LEU A 257 14.16 -14.65 -11.18
CA LEU A 257 13.19 -14.02 -12.09
C LEU A 257 13.68 -13.95 -13.54
N GLY A 258 14.98 -14.12 -13.77
CA GLY A 258 15.60 -14.08 -15.09
C GLY A 258 15.24 -12.83 -15.85
N ILE A 259 15.12 -11.70 -15.15
CA ILE A 259 15.02 -10.40 -15.80
C ILE A 259 16.33 -10.21 -16.54
N SER A 260 16.31 -10.09 -17.86
CA SER A 260 17.50 -9.78 -18.66
C SER A 260 17.69 -8.27 -18.75
N ASP A 261 16.59 -7.54 -18.89
CA ASP A 261 16.60 -6.09 -19.10
C ASP A 261 15.50 -5.45 -18.27
N LEU A 262 15.83 -4.37 -17.59
CA LEU A 262 14.87 -3.48 -16.96
C LEU A 262 15.41 -2.06 -17.15
N ARG A 263 14.57 -1.19 -17.71
CA ARG A 263 14.83 0.23 -17.85
C ARG A 263 13.54 1.00 -17.61
N LEU A 264 13.54 1.88 -16.62
CA LEU A 264 12.49 2.85 -16.37
C LEU A 264 13.13 4.23 -16.52
N ALA A 265 12.64 5.03 -17.46
CA ALA A 265 13.10 6.39 -17.67
C ALA A 265 11.94 7.35 -17.45
N LEU A 266 12.15 8.36 -16.63
CA LEU A 266 11.23 9.47 -16.42
C LEU A 266 11.99 10.75 -16.72
N SER A 267 11.49 11.53 -17.68
CA SER A 267 11.90 12.92 -17.88
C SER A 267 10.74 13.86 -17.57
N ALA A 268 11.01 14.99 -16.96
CA ALA A 268 10.05 16.07 -16.79
C ALA A 268 10.78 17.36 -17.11
N HIS A 269 10.29 18.15 -18.07
CA HIS A 269 10.86 19.43 -18.45
C HIS A 269 9.73 20.34 -18.94
N ASP A 270 9.63 21.57 -18.42
CA ASP A 270 8.67 22.59 -18.89
C ASP A 270 7.20 22.11 -19.00
N GLY A 271 6.74 21.31 -18.03
CA GLY A 271 5.38 20.76 -18.04
C GLY A 271 5.17 19.57 -18.98
N LEU A 272 6.21 19.13 -19.70
CA LEU A 272 6.24 17.90 -20.48
C LEU A 272 6.84 16.77 -19.63
N TRP A 273 6.04 15.77 -19.33
CA TRP A 273 6.44 14.58 -18.60
C TRP A 273 6.49 13.41 -19.56
N GLN A 274 7.61 12.69 -19.61
CA GLN A 274 7.77 11.51 -20.44
C GLN A 274 8.18 10.34 -19.56
N PHE A 275 7.44 9.25 -19.65
CA PHE A 275 7.76 8.02 -18.95
C PHE A 275 7.92 6.90 -19.97
N ALA A 276 9.05 6.22 -19.93
CA ALA A 276 9.33 5.07 -20.77
C ALA A 276 9.71 3.88 -19.90
N GLN A 277 9.07 2.74 -20.16
CA GLN A 277 9.32 1.48 -19.47
C GLN A 277 9.75 0.42 -20.49
N GLY A 278 10.80 -0.31 -20.15
CA GLY A 278 11.29 -1.45 -20.91
C GLY A 278 11.66 -2.57 -19.94
N LEU A 279 11.15 -3.77 -20.20
CA LEU A 279 11.32 -4.92 -19.34
C LEU A 279 11.39 -6.17 -20.20
N ALA A 280 12.41 -7.00 -19.99
CA ALA A 280 12.50 -8.31 -20.61
C ALA A 280 13.01 -9.31 -19.58
N GLY A 281 12.42 -10.50 -19.57
CA GLY A 281 12.89 -11.58 -18.72
C GLY A 281 12.22 -12.91 -18.97
N ARG A 282 12.93 -13.99 -18.62
CA ARG A 282 12.43 -15.35 -18.82
C ARG A 282 11.24 -15.67 -17.94
N SER A 283 11.10 -15.06 -16.76
CA SER A 283 10.01 -15.36 -15.81
C SER A 283 8.85 -14.34 -15.88
N ILE A 284 8.93 -13.34 -16.76
CA ILE A 284 7.97 -12.22 -16.80
C ILE A 284 7.47 -11.88 -18.22
N GLY A 285 8.22 -12.27 -19.26
CA GLY A 285 7.95 -11.88 -20.65
C GLY A 285 8.67 -10.59 -21.06
N GLN A 286 8.14 -9.91 -22.05
CA GLN A 286 8.65 -8.63 -22.56
C GLN A 286 7.54 -7.59 -22.47
N MET A 287 7.89 -6.39 -22.01
CA MET A 287 6.98 -5.25 -21.95
C MET A 287 7.76 -3.98 -22.33
N ALA A 288 7.14 -3.16 -23.15
CA ALA A 288 7.64 -1.84 -23.50
C ALA A 288 6.50 -0.82 -23.46
N GLY A 289 6.82 0.42 -23.15
CA GLY A 289 5.86 1.51 -23.21
C GLY A 289 6.55 2.85 -23.24
N ALA A 290 5.82 3.83 -23.75
CA ALA A 290 6.18 5.23 -23.67
C ALA A 290 4.91 6.05 -23.51
N GLN A 291 4.85 6.89 -22.50
CA GLN A 291 3.75 7.81 -22.24
C GLN A 291 4.27 9.22 -22.09
N VAL A 292 3.50 10.17 -22.61
CA VAL A 292 3.74 11.60 -22.52
C VAL A 292 2.54 12.22 -21.83
N LEU A 293 2.79 12.95 -20.76
CA LEU A 293 1.81 13.79 -20.10
C LEU A 293 2.18 15.24 -20.33
N ARG A 294 1.18 16.08 -20.59
CA ARG A 294 1.35 17.53 -20.66
C ARG A 294 0.52 18.18 -19.57
N THR A 295 1.19 18.97 -18.75
CA THR A 295 0.61 19.83 -17.73
C THR A 295 1.08 21.26 -17.97
N SER A 296 0.45 22.22 -17.31
CA SER A 296 0.90 23.61 -17.36
C SER A 296 2.26 23.77 -16.67
N ALA A 297 3.15 24.60 -17.22
CA ALA A 297 4.54 24.73 -16.74
C ALA A 297 4.64 25.34 -15.32
N ASP A 298 3.59 25.98 -14.84
CA ASP A 298 3.45 26.48 -13.46
C ASP A 298 3.10 25.36 -12.45
N LYS A 299 2.58 24.22 -12.92
CA LYS A 299 2.27 23.07 -12.07
C LYS A 299 3.45 22.12 -11.98
N ARG A 300 3.91 21.88 -10.74
CA ARG A 300 5.02 20.95 -10.44
C ARG A 300 4.71 19.49 -10.71
N TRP A 301 3.45 19.09 -10.64
CA TRP A 301 3.00 17.71 -10.85
C TRP A 301 1.83 17.69 -11.83
N PRO A 302 1.71 16.66 -12.68
CA PRO A 302 0.54 16.50 -13.55
C PRO A 302 -0.73 16.36 -12.70
N GLY A 303 -1.68 17.27 -12.91
CA GLY A 303 -3.02 17.16 -12.33
C GLY A 303 -3.90 16.15 -13.08
N PRO A 304 -5.09 15.81 -12.56
CA PRO A 304 -6.03 14.90 -13.24
C PRO A 304 -6.50 15.43 -14.61
N ASP A 305 -6.34 16.72 -14.86
CA ASP A 305 -6.61 17.42 -16.12
C ASP A 305 -5.49 17.30 -17.16
N ALA A 306 -4.29 16.85 -16.77
CA ALA A 306 -3.15 16.71 -17.68
C ALA A 306 -3.46 15.76 -18.83
N THR A 307 -3.13 16.16 -20.06
CA THR A 307 -3.38 15.32 -21.24
C THR A 307 -2.39 14.17 -21.27
N LEU A 308 -2.88 12.95 -21.46
CA LEU A 308 -2.10 11.73 -21.49
C LEU A 308 -2.12 11.15 -22.90
N GLN A 309 -0.95 10.77 -23.42
CA GLN A 309 -0.80 10.05 -24.68
C GLN A 309 0.30 9.00 -24.55
N GLY A 310 0.22 7.89 -25.27
CA GLY A 310 1.30 6.92 -25.26
C GLY A 310 0.94 5.58 -25.85
N VAL A 311 1.88 4.67 -25.76
CA VAL A 311 1.78 3.29 -26.23
C VAL A 311 2.31 2.33 -25.17
N ILE A 312 1.76 1.12 -25.18
CA ILE A 312 2.13 -0.01 -24.34
C ILE A 312 2.08 -1.25 -25.22
N GLU A 313 3.17 -2.02 -25.21
CA GLU A 313 3.25 -3.34 -25.81
C GLU A 313 3.69 -4.34 -24.75
N SER A 314 3.02 -5.49 -24.69
CA SER A 314 3.42 -6.61 -23.84
C SER A 314 3.35 -7.90 -24.64
N ARG A 315 4.37 -8.74 -24.48
CA ARG A 315 4.48 -10.05 -25.12
C ARG A 315 4.99 -11.06 -24.10
N VAL A 316 4.16 -12.05 -23.81
CA VAL A 316 4.49 -13.17 -22.95
C VAL A 316 4.34 -14.43 -23.78
N SER A 317 5.46 -14.92 -24.32
CA SER A 317 5.45 -16.11 -25.21
C SER A 317 5.08 -17.41 -24.48
N ASN A 318 5.22 -17.43 -23.15
CA ASN A 318 4.82 -18.55 -22.31
C ASN A 318 4.32 -18.03 -20.95
N LEU A 319 3.03 -18.14 -20.66
CA LEU A 319 2.44 -17.71 -19.38
C LEU A 319 2.88 -18.57 -18.19
N GLY A 320 3.46 -19.75 -18.44
CA GLY A 320 4.04 -20.59 -17.38
C GLY A 320 5.17 -19.91 -16.61
N VAL A 321 5.74 -18.85 -17.18
CA VAL A 321 6.72 -17.98 -16.54
C VAL A 321 6.18 -17.30 -15.29
N TRP A 322 4.86 -17.07 -15.22
CA TRP A 322 4.18 -16.48 -14.07
C TRP A 322 3.87 -17.48 -12.95
N GLY A 323 4.42 -18.71 -13.02
CA GLY A 323 4.20 -19.77 -12.04
C GLY A 323 4.46 -19.38 -10.58
N ALA A 324 5.40 -18.46 -10.32
CA ALA A 324 5.69 -17.97 -8.97
C ALA A 324 4.66 -16.99 -8.40
N TRP A 325 3.80 -16.42 -9.25
CA TRP A 325 2.81 -15.42 -8.88
C TRP A 325 1.40 -16.02 -8.73
N VAL A 326 1.22 -17.27 -9.13
CA VAL A 326 -0.05 -18.01 -8.97
C VAL A 326 -0.02 -18.85 -7.69
N PRO A 327 -1.18 -19.08 -7.04
CA PRO A 327 -1.22 -19.89 -5.83
C PRO A 327 -0.66 -21.31 -6.04
N PRO A 328 -0.14 -21.96 -4.98
CA PRO A 328 0.40 -23.32 -5.08
C PRO A 328 -0.55 -24.30 -5.77
N GLY A 329 0.02 -25.16 -6.62
CA GLY A 329 -0.71 -26.16 -7.40
C GLY A 329 -1.30 -25.66 -8.72
N TRP A 330 -1.43 -24.34 -8.91
CA TRP A 330 -1.87 -23.75 -10.17
C TRP A 330 -0.71 -23.61 -11.16
N ARG A 331 -1.00 -23.81 -12.44
CA ARG A 331 -0.07 -23.64 -13.55
C ARG A 331 -0.79 -23.00 -14.72
N LEU A 332 -0.14 -22.01 -15.33
CA LEU A 332 -0.58 -21.35 -16.54
C LEU A 332 0.26 -21.80 -17.73
N THR A 333 -0.32 -21.80 -18.93
CA THR A 333 0.38 -22.06 -20.19
C THR A 333 -0.18 -21.17 -21.30
N GLY A 334 0.51 -21.14 -22.45
CA GLY A 334 0.10 -20.39 -23.63
C GLY A 334 0.83 -19.06 -23.77
N ALA A 335 0.47 -18.29 -24.79
CA ALA A 335 1.06 -16.99 -25.07
C ALA A 335 0.00 -15.89 -24.93
N LEU A 336 0.45 -14.70 -24.52
CA LEU A 336 -0.36 -13.49 -24.40
C LEU A 336 0.37 -12.34 -25.09
N HIS A 337 -0.35 -11.57 -25.90
CA HIS A 337 0.16 -10.37 -26.53
C HIS A 337 -0.85 -9.24 -26.39
N THR A 338 -0.37 -8.07 -26.00
CA THR A 338 -1.18 -6.87 -25.81
C THR A 338 -0.52 -5.71 -26.53
N THR A 339 -1.29 -4.99 -27.33
CA THR A 339 -0.91 -3.71 -27.92
C THR A 339 -1.97 -2.70 -27.58
N ALA A 340 -1.58 -1.59 -26.95
CA ALA A 340 -2.51 -0.55 -26.56
C ALA A 340 -1.88 0.83 -26.73
N SER A 341 -2.68 1.77 -27.17
CA SER A 341 -2.43 3.19 -27.03
C SER A 341 -3.21 3.71 -25.83
N VAL A 342 -2.61 4.63 -25.08
CA VAL A 342 -3.26 5.35 -24.00
C VAL A 342 -3.46 6.80 -24.42
N GLY A 343 -4.63 7.35 -24.13
CA GLY A 343 -5.05 8.69 -24.50
C GLY A 343 -5.87 9.37 -23.40
N GLY A 344 -6.41 10.55 -23.71
CA GLY A 344 -7.35 11.26 -22.84
C GLY A 344 -6.66 12.11 -21.78
N ARG A 345 -7.17 12.06 -20.54
CA ARG A 345 -6.67 12.83 -19.40
C ARG A 345 -6.14 11.89 -18.32
N LEU A 346 -5.19 12.34 -17.50
CA LEU A 346 -4.63 11.52 -16.42
C LEU A 346 -5.71 10.99 -15.45
N GLY A 347 -6.72 11.82 -15.13
CA GLY A 347 -7.85 11.42 -14.28
C GLY A 347 -8.95 10.62 -14.99
N ALA A 348 -8.88 10.48 -16.32
CA ALA A 348 -9.83 9.73 -17.13
C ALA A 348 -9.11 9.17 -18.37
N PRO A 349 -8.24 8.16 -18.20
CA PRO A 349 -7.45 7.62 -19.30
C PRO A 349 -8.33 6.79 -20.24
N GLU A 350 -8.06 6.88 -21.53
CA GLU A 350 -8.70 6.08 -22.58
C GLU A 350 -7.69 5.08 -23.14
N LEU A 351 -8.05 3.80 -23.24
CA LEU A 351 -7.20 2.74 -23.78
C LEU A 351 -7.76 2.24 -25.12
N ARG A 352 -6.93 2.18 -26.16
CA ARG A 352 -7.34 1.68 -27.48
C ARG A 352 -6.34 0.69 -28.04
N GLY A 353 -6.79 -0.46 -28.51
CA GLY A 353 -5.92 -1.52 -29.01
C GLY A 353 -6.52 -2.91 -28.82
N GLU A 354 -5.68 -3.92 -28.65
CA GLU A 354 -6.10 -5.31 -28.56
C GLU A 354 -5.26 -6.14 -27.59
N MET A 355 -5.86 -7.20 -27.09
CA MET A 355 -5.19 -8.25 -26.33
C MET A 355 -5.57 -9.61 -26.92
N THR A 356 -4.57 -10.38 -27.33
CA THR A 356 -4.73 -11.70 -27.91
C THR A 356 -4.00 -12.75 -27.07
N GLY A 357 -4.57 -13.95 -27.01
CA GLY A 357 -3.95 -15.08 -26.34
C GLY A 357 -4.22 -16.38 -27.08
N SER A 358 -3.22 -17.26 -27.10
CA SER A 358 -3.25 -18.51 -27.86
C SER A 358 -2.67 -19.66 -27.05
N ALA A 359 -3.21 -20.87 -27.25
CA ALA A 359 -2.82 -22.07 -26.52
C ALA A 359 -2.86 -21.86 -24.99
N LEU A 360 -3.79 -21.04 -24.52
CA LEU A 360 -3.94 -20.74 -23.11
C LEU A 360 -4.35 -22.00 -22.36
N GLY A 361 -3.80 -22.18 -21.17
CA GLY A 361 -4.15 -23.31 -20.32
C GLY A 361 -4.05 -22.95 -18.85
N VAL A 362 -4.93 -23.58 -18.06
CA VAL A 362 -4.98 -23.41 -16.61
C VAL A 362 -5.13 -24.78 -15.98
N ARG A 363 -4.21 -25.16 -15.11
CA ARG A 363 -4.20 -26.48 -14.50
C ARG A 363 -3.98 -26.41 -13.00
N ASN A 364 -4.79 -27.14 -12.25
CA ASN A 364 -4.53 -27.47 -10.85
C ASN A 364 -4.81 -28.96 -10.62
N VAL A 365 -3.75 -29.76 -10.52
CA VAL A 365 -3.84 -31.22 -10.36
C VAL A 365 -4.48 -31.59 -9.02
N LEU A 366 -4.21 -30.82 -7.96
CA LEU A 366 -4.77 -31.06 -6.64
C LEU A 366 -6.29 -30.83 -6.62
N GLN A 367 -6.78 -29.87 -7.41
CA GLN A 367 -8.21 -29.60 -7.54
C GLN A 367 -8.86 -30.39 -8.69
N GLY A 368 -8.09 -30.98 -9.59
CA GLY A 368 -8.59 -31.67 -10.78
C GLY A 368 -9.04 -30.72 -11.88
N VAL A 369 -8.57 -29.49 -11.87
CA VAL A 369 -8.84 -28.48 -12.89
C VAL A 369 -7.81 -28.65 -14.01
N ALA A 370 -8.27 -28.80 -15.25
CA ALA A 370 -7.40 -28.88 -16.42
C ALA A 370 -8.11 -28.27 -17.64
N LEU A 371 -7.79 -27.02 -17.93
CA LEU A 371 -8.26 -26.28 -19.09
C LEU A 371 -7.12 -26.16 -20.10
N SER A 372 -7.43 -26.39 -21.37
CA SER A 372 -6.47 -26.36 -22.48
C SER A 372 -7.06 -25.73 -23.73
N ASP A 373 -6.25 -25.60 -24.77
CA ASP A 373 -6.62 -25.06 -26.09
C ASP A 373 -7.37 -23.72 -26.01
N GLY A 374 -6.98 -22.89 -25.04
CA GLY A 374 -7.65 -21.63 -24.80
C GLY A 374 -7.26 -20.55 -25.80
N GLU A 375 -8.25 -19.77 -26.22
CA GLU A 375 -8.07 -18.61 -27.10
C GLU A 375 -8.70 -17.37 -26.47
N LEU A 376 -8.04 -16.23 -26.65
CA LEU A 376 -8.46 -14.93 -26.15
C LEU A 376 -8.31 -13.88 -27.26
N ALA A 377 -9.34 -13.07 -27.45
CA ALA A 377 -9.29 -11.83 -28.23
C ALA A 377 -10.17 -10.78 -27.54
N ILE A 378 -9.55 -9.69 -27.11
CA ILE A 378 -10.21 -8.53 -26.50
C ILE A 378 -9.87 -7.28 -27.31
N THR A 379 -10.88 -6.50 -27.63
CA THR A 379 -10.73 -5.16 -28.21
C THR A 379 -10.85 -4.10 -27.11
N LEU A 380 -9.93 -3.15 -27.06
CA LEU A 380 -9.95 -1.99 -26.15
C LEU A 380 -10.40 -0.76 -26.95
N GLY A 381 -11.43 -0.07 -26.46
CA GLY A 381 -12.11 1.04 -27.13
C GLY A 381 -12.43 2.18 -26.18
N GLY A 382 -11.41 2.94 -25.78
CA GLY A 382 -11.54 4.09 -24.89
C GLY A 382 -11.74 3.66 -23.44
N ASP A 383 -12.95 3.86 -22.93
CA ASP A 383 -13.39 3.42 -21.61
C ASP A 383 -14.05 2.04 -21.63
N LYS A 384 -14.05 1.33 -22.76
CA LYS A 384 -14.67 -0.01 -22.89
C LYS A 384 -13.66 -1.06 -23.31
N ALA A 385 -13.85 -2.28 -22.82
CA ALA A 385 -13.19 -3.48 -23.32
C ALA A 385 -14.25 -4.51 -23.74
N ARG A 386 -14.09 -5.13 -24.90
CA ARG A 386 -15.00 -6.12 -25.49
C ARG A 386 -14.29 -7.46 -25.62
N ILE A 387 -14.88 -8.53 -25.10
CA ILE A 387 -14.40 -9.89 -25.36
C ILE A 387 -15.01 -10.35 -26.69
N GLU A 388 -14.19 -10.41 -27.74
CA GLU A 388 -14.60 -10.90 -29.05
C GLU A 388 -14.59 -12.44 -29.10
N ARG A 389 -13.59 -13.03 -28.44
CA ARG A 389 -13.44 -14.47 -28.33
C ARG A 389 -12.78 -14.82 -27.01
N PHE A 390 -13.42 -15.68 -26.24
CA PHE A 390 -12.81 -16.35 -25.11
C PHE A 390 -13.35 -17.75 -25.04
N GLN A 391 -12.49 -18.73 -25.26
CA GLN A 391 -12.87 -20.14 -25.20
C GLN A 391 -11.78 -20.97 -24.54
N PHE A 392 -12.18 -22.05 -23.87
CA PHE A 392 -11.29 -23.08 -23.34
C PHE A 392 -11.92 -24.45 -23.55
N LYS A 393 -11.08 -25.48 -23.70
CA LYS A 393 -11.52 -26.87 -23.60
C LYS A 393 -11.30 -27.39 -22.19
N GLY A 394 -12.22 -28.23 -21.73
CA GLY A 394 -12.12 -28.98 -20.49
C GLY A 394 -12.60 -30.41 -20.72
N GLY A 395 -11.68 -31.36 -20.78
CA GLY A 395 -12.00 -32.71 -21.26
C GLY A 395 -12.46 -32.65 -22.72
N ASP A 396 -13.62 -33.25 -23.00
CA ASP A 396 -14.22 -33.30 -24.34
C ASP A 396 -15.20 -32.13 -24.58
N GLY A 397 -15.39 -31.24 -23.60
CA GLY A 397 -16.31 -30.12 -23.66
C GLY A 397 -15.63 -28.77 -23.75
N THR A 398 -16.45 -27.72 -23.87
CA THR A 398 -16.00 -26.34 -24.08
C THR A 398 -16.61 -25.38 -23.08
N LEU A 399 -15.86 -24.32 -22.78
CA LEU A 399 -16.31 -23.16 -22.03
C LEU A 399 -16.09 -21.94 -22.90
N THR A 400 -17.13 -21.14 -23.09
CA THR A 400 -17.06 -19.87 -23.81
C THR A 400 -17.50 -18.71 -22.91
N LEU A 401 -16.85 -17.57 -23.11
CA LEU A 401 -17.14 -16.33 -22.39
C LEU A 401 -17.26 -15.18 -23.40
N ALA A 402 -18.25 -14.33 -23.25
CA ALA A 402 -18.45 -13.15 -24.09
C ALA A 402 -19.03 -12.01 -23.27
N GLY A 403 -18.73 -10.76 -23.64
CA GLY A 403 -19.30 -9.59 -22.98
C GLY A 403 -18.37 -8.39 -22.97
N ASP A 404 -18.66 -7.46 -22.08
CA ASP A 404 -18.07 -6.14 -22.07
C ASP A 404 -17.65 -5.73 -20.65
N ALA A 405 -16.63 -4.88 -20.57
CA ALA A 405 -16.24 -4.18 -19.38
C ALA A 405 -16.20 -2.68 -19.62
N MET A 406 -16.70 -1.91 -18.65
CA MET A 406 -16.42 -0.48 -18.52
C MET A 406 -15.19 -0.31 -17.65
N LEU A 407 -14.22 0.43 -18.16
CA LEU A 407 -12.96 0.81 -17.54
C LEU A 407 -13.10 2.18 -16.85
N GLY A 408 -12.15 2.54 -15.97
CA GLY A 408 -12.11 3.85 -15.34
C GLY A 408 -12.62 3.87 -13.89
N ALA A 409 -13.12 5.03 -13.45
CA ALA A 409 -13.41 5.31 -12.03
C ALA A 409 -14.55 4.46 -11.44
N THR A 410 -15.52 4.05 -12.25
CA THR A 410 -16.62 3.17 -11.87
C THR A 410 -16.59 1.91 -12.74
N PRO A 411 -15.67 0.96 -12.45
CA PRO A 411 -15.53 -0.23 -13.25
C PRO A 411 -16.81 -1.06 -13.18
N ALA A 412 -17.23 -1.56 -14.34
CA ALA A 412 -18.37 -2.44 -14.47
C ALA A 412 -18.05 -3.57 -15.44
N LEU A 413 -18.62 -4.75 -15.22
CA LEU A 413 -18.39 -5.94 -16.04
C LEU A 413 -19.71 -6.66 -16.26
N GLN A 414 -19.97 -7.10 -17.49
CA GLN A 414 -21.07 -7.98 -17.79
C GLN A 414 -20.61 -9.08 -18.75
N LEU A 415 -20.56 -10.31 -18.25
CA LEU A 415 -20.13 -11.48 -19.01
C LEU A 415 -21.23 -12.52 -19.09
N ALA A 416 -21.39 -13.11 -20.26
CA ALA A 416 -22.15 -14.33 -20.49
C ALA A 416 -21.18 -15.50 -20.61
N LEU A 417 -21.46 -16.57 -19.87
CA LEU A 417 -20.70 -17.80 -19.84
C LEU A 417 -21.59 -18.92 -20.38
N THR A 418 -21.07 -19.71 -21.30
CA THR A 418 -21.71 -20.95 -21.76
C THR A 418 -20.74 -22.11 -21.60
N ALA A 419 -21.19 -23.16 -20.93
CA ALA A 419 -20.46 -24.41 -20.76
C ALA A 419 -21.21 -25.52 -21.51
N GLU A 420 -20.49 -26.30 -22.32
CA GLU A 420 -21.04 -27.42 -23.08
C GLU A 420 -20.24 -28.67 -22.77
N ARG A 421 -20.84 -29.61 -22.03
CA ARG A 421 -20.20 -30.83 -21.49
C ARG A 421 -18.81 -30.54 -20.90
N PHE A 422 -18.66 -29.38 -20.26
CA PHE A 422 -17.40 -28.87 -19.79
C PHE A 422 -16.95 -29.65 -18.55
N ARG A 423 -15.76 -30.25 -18.60
CA ARG A 423 -15.18 -30.94 -17.45
C ARG A 423 -14.61 -29.92 -16.46
N LEU A 424 -15.41 -29.55 -15.47
CA LEU A 424 -15.03 -28.65 -14.40
C LEU A 424 -13.96 -29.28 -13.50
N LEU A 425 -14.14 -30.55 -13.13
CA LEU A 425 -13.21 -31.34 -12.33
C LEU A 425 -12.95 -32.68 -13.02
N GLY A 426 -11.69 -33.13 -13.06
CA GLY A 426 -11.24 -34.32 -13.76
C GLY A 426 -10.15 -35.10 -13.03
N ARG A 427 -10.37 -35.42 -11.76
CA ARG A 427 -9.54 -36.36 -10.99
C ARG A 427 -10.22 -37.73 -10.90
N ILE A 428 -9.46 -38.71 -10.42
CA ILE A 428 -9.96 -40.07 -10.20
C ILE A 428 -10.99 -40.14 -9.06
N ASP A 429 -10.82 -39.33 -8.02
CA ASP A 429 -11.71 -39.26 -6.85
C ASP A 429 -12.87 -38.27 -7.02
N ARG A 430 -12.78 -37.36 -8.01
CA ARG A 430 -13.81 -36.37 -8.29
C ARG A 430 -13.84 -36.00 -9.76
N ARG A 431 -14.99 -36.19 -10.41
CA ARG A 431 -15.23 -35.80 -11.79
C ARG A 431 -16.57 -35.09 -11.87
N ILE A 432 -16.57 -33.89 -12.44
CA ILE A 432 -17.79 -33.13 -12.71
C ILE A 432 -17.73 -32.64 -14.14
N VAL A 433 -18.72 -33.03 -14.93
CA VAL A 433 -18.98 -32.53 -16.28
C VAL A 433 -20.30 -31.78 -16.25
N THR A 434 -20.32 -30.57 -16.78
CA THR A 434 -21.49 -29.70 -16.68
C THR A 434 -21.79 -28.95 -17.98
N SER A 435 -23.07 -28.76 -18.24
CA SER A 435 -23.60 -27.93 -19.32
C SER A 435 -24.49 -26.86 -18.72
N GLY A 436 -24.41 -25.63 -19.24
CA GLY A 436 -25.21 -24.56 -18.69
C GLY A 436 -24.77 -23.19 -19.15
N GLN A 437 -25.49 -22.19 -18.63
CA GLN A 437 -25.22 -20.79 -18.92
C GLN A 437 -25.27 -19.97 -17.64
N ALA A 438 -24.41 -18.96 -17.57
CA ALA A 438 -24.41 -18.01 -16.48
C ALA A 438 -24.16 -16.58 -16.97
N ARG A 439 -24.59 -15.61 -16.18
CA ARG A 439 -24.26 -14.21 -16.33
C ARG A 439 -23.52 -13.75 -15.08
N LEU A 440 -22.34 -13.19 -15.30
CA LEU A 440 -21.54 -12.55 -14.27
C LEU A 440 -21.67 -11.04 -14.44
N GLN A 441 -22.02 -10.35 -13.36
CA GLN A 441 -22.09 -8.90 -13.31
C GLN A 441 -21.22 -8.39 -12.17
N LEU A 442 -20.35 -7.42 -12.45
CA LEU A 442 -19.63 -6.64 -11.44
C LEU A 442 -20.05 -5.19 -11.56
N GLN A 443 -20.51 -4.58 -10.48
CA GLN A 443 -20.74 -3.13 -10.39
C GLN A 443 -20.20 -2.65 -9.04
N ALA A 444 -19.26 -1.70 -9.06
CA ALA A 444 -18.54 -1.26 -7.87
C ALA A 444 -17.90 -2.45 -7.12
N ALA A 445 -18.31 -2.69 -5.87
CA ALA A 445 -17.81 -3.79 -5.04
C ALA A 445 -18.75 -5.01 -4.98
N GLN A 446 -19.80 -5.05 -5.82
CA GLN A 446 -20.77 -6.16 -5.84
C GLN A 446 -20.54 -7.05 -7.05
N LEU A 447 -20.24 -8.32 -6.78
CA LEU A 447 -20.17 -9.39 -7.78
C LEU A 447 -21.45 -10.24 -7.69
N LYS A 448 -22.17 -10.36 -8.80
CA LYS A 448 -23.37 -11.19 -8.92
C LYS A 448 -23.17 -12.23 -10.01
N LEU A 449 -23.46 -13.49 -9.70
CA LEU A 449 -23.44 -14.59 -10.66
C LEU A 449 -24.82 -15.25 -10.67
N ASP A 450 -25.53 -15.15 -11.78
CA ASP A 450 -26.82 -15.81 -12.00
C ASP A 450 -26.65 -16.85 -13.11
N GLY A 451 -26.93 -18.12 -12.85
CA GLY A 451 -26.76 -19.16 -13.86
C GLY A 451 -27.59 -20.40 -13.59
N ARG A 452 -27.70 -21.23 -14.63
CA ARG A 452 -28.29 -22.56 -14.57
C ARG A 452 -27.31 -23.55 -15.17
N PHE A 453 -26.92 -24.53 -14.37
CA PHE A 453 -26.01 -25.58 -14.76
C PHE A 453 -26.66 -26.93 -14.46
N GLN A 454 -26.59 -27.81 -15.44
CA GLN A 454 -26.86 -29.22 -15.30
C GLN A 454 -25.55 -29.96 -15.09
N VAL A 455 -25.54 -30.93 -14.19
CA VAL A 455 -24.44 -31.89 -14.07
C VAL A 455 -24.72 -33.01 -15.06
N ASP A 456 -23.92 -33.10 -16.12
CA ASP A 456 -24.05 -34.13 -17.15
C ASP A 456 -23.46 -35.45 -16.65
N GLU A 457 -22.33 -35.37 -15.94
CA GLU A 457 -21.66 -36.51 -15.30
C GLU A 457 -21.08 -36.07 -13.96
N GLY A 458 -21.27 -36.88 -12.91
CA GLY A 458 -20.78 -36.60 -11.56
C GLY A 458 -20.25 -37.86 -10.89
N LEU A 459 -19.01 -37.79 -10.39
CA LEU A 459 -18.40 -38.75 -9.50
C LEU A 459 -17.76 -37.99 -8.35
N ILE A 460 -18.10 -38.36 -7.11
CA ILE A 460 -17.41 -37.89 -5.91
C ILE A 460 -17.20 -39.12 -5.04
N ASP A 461 -15.94 -39.53 -4.90
CA ASP A 461 -15.51 -40.59 -4.01
C ASP A 461 -15.14 -39.98 -2.65
N ILE A 462 -15.93 -40.29 -1.63
CA ILE A 462 -15.73 -39.89 -0.23
C ILE A 462 -15.26 -41.11 0.58
N SER A 463 -14.48 -42.00 -0.02
CA SER A 463 -13.81 -43.04 0.75
C SER A 463 -12.89 -42.39 1.78
N GLN A 464 -13.03 -42.80 3.05
CA GLN A 464 -12.18 -42.33 4.13
C GLN A 464 -10.73 -42.73 3.84
N GLY A 465 -9.95 -41.81 3.27
CA GLY A 465 -8.51 -41.93 3.19
C GLY A 465 -7.98 -42.02 4.62
N GLY A 466 -7.52 -43.21 4.99
CA GLY A 466 -7.05 -43.53 6.33
C GLY A 466 -6.01 -42.55 6.84
N ALA A 467 -6.14 -42.22 8.13
CA ALA A 467 -5.02 -41.79 8.94
C ALA A 467 -3.87 -42.81 8.81
N PRO A 468 -2.65 -42.34 8.64
CA PRO A 468 -1.67 -42.44 9.73
C PRO A 468 -1.30 -41.08 10.32
#